data_AF-A0A6M9PBP9-F1
#
_entry.id   AF-A0A6M9PBP9-F1
#
_cell.length_a   1.000
_cell.length_b   1.000
_cell.length_c   1.000
_cell.angle_alpha   90.00
_cell.angle_beta   90.00
_cell.angle_gamma   90.00
#
_symmetry.space_group_name_H-M   'P 1'
#
loop_
_entity.id
_entity.type
_entity.pdbx_description
1 polymer ?
#
loop_
_entity_poly.entity_id
_entity_poly.type
_entity_poly.pdbx_seq_one_letter_code
_entity_poly.pdbx_strand_id
1 'polypeptide(L)'
;MNYYSLAKEHRNSGWYLHPLTGNLHQISPNDLGKFQSDSLPNKVLDALRYCQFPYSLQPPDFVQSYALDEKQLQALDKFYERIVFLRQINYWLVNQYAGIYQPLFKNSLQAFHALAQQNRSTLSDRRGCLNRTLAVAKSSIEFKKSGVLLIGADLPQTNLHAWIIEKDYQPDPWDRNWINFLPIAAYAY
;
A
#
# COMPACT_ATOMS: atom_id res chain seq x y z
N MET A 1 7.80 -8.10 5.17
CA MET A 1 7.68 -6.95 4.26
C MET A 1 8.49 -5.84 4.89
N ASN A 2 9.48 -5.33 4.18
CA ASN A 2 10.40 -4.30 4.66
C ASN A 2 9.81 -2.92 4.41
N TYR A 3 10.08 -1.99 5.33
CA TYR A 3 9.74 -0.59 5.18
C TYR A 3 10.90 0.15 4.49
N TYR A 4 10.55 0.98 3.52
CA TYR A 4 11.47 1.87 2.82
C TYR A 4 10.97 3.30 2.93
N SER A 5 11.81 4.20 3.44
CA SER A 5 11.51 5.63 3.42
C SER A 5 11.94 6.20 2.07
N LEU A 6 11.09 7.06 1.50
CA LEU A 6 11.28 7.67 0.18
C LEU A 6 11.57 9.17 0.29
N ALA A 7 12.08 9.60 1.45
CA ALA A 7 12.23 10.99 1.83
C ALA A 7 12.92 11.85 0.75
N LYS A 8 13.92 11.32 0.03
CA LYS A 8 14.60 12.02 -1.07
C LYS A 8 14.22 11.53 -2.47
N GLU A 9 13.91 10.25 -2.61
CA GLU A 9 13.73 9.57 -3.90
C GLU A 9 12.49 10.03 -4.67
N HIS A 10 11.52 10.67 -4.00
CA HIS A 10 10.33 11.19 -4.68
C HIS A 10 10.04 12.66 -4.32
N ARG A 11 10.86 13.56 -4.89
CA ARG A 11 10.85 15.03 -4.69
C ARG A 11 11.29 15.41 -3.27
N ASN A 12 12.30 16.27 -3.18
CA ASN A 12 12.87 16.77 -1.92
C ASN A 12 11.90 17.72 -1.19
N SER A 13 10.81 17.16 -0.68
CA SER A 13 9.67 17.90 -0.12
C SER A 13 9.92 18.40 1.30
N GLY A 14 10.95 17.88 1.97
CA GLY A 14 11.19 18.09 3.40
C GLY A 14 10.30 17.24 4.31
N TRP A 15 9.51 16.31 3.76
CA TRP A 15 8.60 15.46 4.52
C TRP A 15 9.03 13.99 4.50
N TYR A 16 8.82 13.29 5.62
CA TYR A 16 8.98 11.84 5.72
C TYR A 16 7.93 11.21 6.64
N LEU A 17 7.66 9.92 6.44
CA LEU A 17 6.77 9.14 7.31
C LEU A 17 7.60 8.49 8.41
N HIS A 18 7.29 8.73 9.69
CA HIS A 18 8.03 8.11 10.78
C HIS A 18 7.65 6.61 10.92
N PRO A 19 8.61 5.67 10.83
CA PRO A 19 8.32 4.24 10.68
C PRO A 19 7.69 3.58 11.90
N LEU A 20 7.84 4.18 13.10
CA LEU A 20 7.29 3.62 14.34
C LEU A 20 5.87 4.12 14.63
N THR A 21 5.59 5.38 14.31
CA THR A 21 4.34 6.05 14.67
C THR A 21 3.37 6.17 13.50
N GLY A 22 3.88 6.13 12.26
CA GLY A 22 3.10 6.40 11.06
C GLY A 22 2.73 7.88 10.89
N ASN A 23 3.35 8.77 11.66
CA ASN A 23 3.10 10.21 11.56
C ASN A 23 3.94 10.82 10.44
N LEU A 24 3.41 11.86 9.80
CA LEU A 24 4.13 12.66 8.84
C LEU A 24 4.95 13.73 9.58
N HIS A 25 6.24 13.84 9.29
CA HIS A 25 7.13 14.81 9.91
C HIS A 25 7.80 15.69 8.86
N GLN A 26 7.90 16.98 9.16
CA GLN A 26 8.63 17.95 8.35
C GLN A 26 10.00 18.23 8.98
N ILE A 27 11.03 18.25 8.15
CA ILE A 27 12.39 18.59 8.52
C ILE A 27 13.06 19.42 7.43
N SER A 28 14.23 19.96 7.74
CA SER A 28 15.05 20.66 6.74
C SER A 28 15.41 19.70 5.59
N PRO A 29 15.31 20.13 4.32
CA PRO A 29 15.77 19.35 3.16
C PRO A 29 17.21 18.83 3.28
N ASN A 30 18.06 19.53 4.03
CA ASN A 30 19.44 19.13 4.29
C ASN A 30 19.54 17.87 5.18
N ASP A 31 18.59 17.70 6.10
CA ASP A 31 18.56 16.56 7.05
C ASP A 31 17.78 15.36 6.51
N LEU A 32 16.99 15.56 5.45
CA LEU A 32 16.10 14.55 4.87
C LEU A 32 16.83 13.26 4.45
N GLY A 33 18.11 13.38 4.10
CA GLY A 33 18.95 12.23 3.71
C GLY A 33 19.16 11.23 4.84
N LYS A 34 19.11 11.67 6.10
CA LYS A 34 19.26 10.79 7.28
C LYS A 34 18.08 9.82 7.42
N PHE A 35 16.97 10.11 6.78
CA PHE A 35 15.75 9.33 6.83
C PHE A 35 15.49 8.57 5.53
N GLN A 36 16.32 8.76 4.49
CA GLN A 36 16.22 8.00 3.25
C GLN A 36 16.74 6.58 3.47
N SER A 37 16.06 5.57 2.92
CA SER A 37 16.60 4.21 2.92
C SER A 37 17.85 4.12 2.03
N ASP A 38 18.90 3.46 2.53
CA ASP A 38 20.22 3.36 1.87
C ASP A 38 20.15 2.72 0.48
N SER A 39 19.26 1.75 0.29
CA SER A 39 19.00 1.13 -1.01
C SER A 39 17.52 0.82 -1.17
N LEU A 40 17.03 1.02 -2.39
CA LEU A 40 15.67 0.66 -2.79
C LEU A 40 15.73 -0.54 -3.75
N PRO A 41 14.88 -1.56 -3.58
CA PRO A 41 14.80 -2.65 -4.54
C PRO A 41 14.22 -2.15 -5.87
N ASN A 42 14.61 -2.77 -6.98
CA ASN A 42 14.19 -2.35 -8.34
C ASN A 42 12.66 -2.20 -8.47
N LYS A 43 11.87 -3.12 -7.89
CA LYS A 43 10.40 -3.03 -7.90
C LYS A 43 9.87 -1.74 -7.26
N VAL A 44 10.53 -1.22 -6.21
CA VAL A 44 10.16 0.07 -5.60
C VAL A 44 10.51 1.21 -6.56
N LEU A 45 11.69 1.18 -7.17
CA LEU A 45 12.08 2.19 -8.17
C LEU A 45 11.12 2.20 -9.37
N ASP A 46 10.74 1.03 -9.88
CA ASP A 46 9.76 0.89 -10.95
C ASP A 46 8.38 1.42 -10.53
N ALA A 47 7.92 1.10 -9.32
CA ALA A 47 6.69 1.65 -8.76
C ALA A 47 6.71 3.19 -8.69
N LEU A 48 7.84 3.80 -8.31
CA LEU A 48 7.99 5.26 -8.30
C LEU A 48 7.95 5.87 -9.69
N ARG A 49 8.49 5.18 -10.71
CA ARG A 49 8.36 5.64 -12.11
C ARG A 49 6.90 5.68 -12.53
N TYR A 50 6.10 4.69 -12.16
CA TYR A 50 4.65 4.71 -12.41
C TYR A 50 3.94 5.82 -11.64
N CYS A 51 4.41 6.20 -10.45
CA CYS A 51 3.89 7.38 -9.75
C CYS A 51 4.18 8.70 -10.48
N GLN A 52 5.33 8.80 -11.15
CA GLN A 52 5.66 9.97 -11.97
C GLN A 52 4.89 9.99 -13.30
N PHE A 53 4.60 8.82 -13.86
CA PHE A 53 3.92 8.66 -15.15
C PHE A 53 2.71 7.71 -15.02
N PRO A 54 1.63 8.10 -14.31
CA PRO A 54 0.53 7.19 -13.96
C PRO A 54 -0.20 6.61 -15.17
N TYR A 55 -0.24 7.33 -16.29
CA TYR A 55 -0.87 6.87 -17.53
C TYR A 55 -0.06 5.81 -18.29
N SER A 56 1.16 5.48 -17.84
CA SER A 56 1.94 4.37 -18.39
C SER A 56 1.53 3.01 -17.80
N LEU A 57 0.75 3.00 -16.71
CA LEU A 57 0.21 1.79 -16.14
C LEU A 57 -0.77 1.12 -17.10
N GLN A 58 -0.72 -0.20 -17.16
CA GLN A 58 -1.70 -0.99 -17.89
C GLN A 58 -3.05 -0.96 -17.17
N PRO A 59 -4.17 -0.91 -17.91
CA PRO A 59 -5.48 -1.12 -17.31
C PRO A 59 -5.53 -2.54 -16.70
N PRO A 60 -6.04 -2.70 -15.47
CA PRO A 60 -6.24 -4.02 -14.90
C PRO A 60 -7.28 -4.80 -15.71
N ASP A 61 -7.19 -6.12 -15.70
CA ASP A 61 -8.21 -6.99 -16.29
C ASP A 61 -9.46 -7.05 -15.39
N PHE A 62 -10.26 -5.99 -15.43
CA PHE A 62 -11.52 -5.91 -14.68
C PHE A 62 -12.62 -6.84 -15.20
N VAL A 63 -12.41 -7.48 -16.37
CA VAL A 63 -13.40 -8.39 -16.99
C VAL A 63 -13.38 -9.75 -16.29
N GLN A 64 -12.29 -10.06 -15.59
CA GLN A 64 -12.13 -11.32 -14.90
C GLN A 64 -13.11 -11.45 -13.72
N SER A 65 -14.12 -12.32 -13.86
CA SER A 65 -14.99 -12.68 -12.74
C SER A 65 -14.24 -13.58 -11.79
N TYR A 66 -13.99 -13.11 -10.56
CA TYR A 66 -13.39 -13.94 -9.52
C TYR A 66 -14.49 -14.73 -8.80
N ALA A 67 -14.51 -16.05 -8.99
CA ALA A 67 -15.21 -16.94 -8.06
C ALA A 67 -14.44 -16.92 -6.73
N LEU A 68 -15.08 -16.41 -5.68
CA LEU A 68 -14.49 -16.30 -4.35
C LEU A 68 -15.17 -17.30 -3.43
N ASP A 69 -14.38 -18.14 -2.78
CA ASP A 69 -14.86 -19.10 -1.80
C ASP A 69 -15.26 -18.38 -0.50
N GLU A 70 -16.36 -18.80 0.12
CA GLU A 70 -16.86 -18.21 1.36
C GLU A 70 -15.81 -18.32 2.48
N LYS A 71 -15.06 -19.42 2.53
CA LYS A 71 -13.97 -19.58 3.53
C LYS A 71 -12.86 -18.57 3.30
N GLN A 72 -12.49 -18.27 2.05
CA GLN A 72 -11.51 -17.23 1.74
C GLN A 72 -12.00 -15.86 2.20
N LEU A 73 -13.27 -15.54 1.96
CA LEU A 73 -13.88 -14.30 2.41
C LEU A 73 -13.87 -14.18 3.94
N GLN A 74 -14.32 -15.21 4.66
CA GLN A 74 -14.31 -15.22 6.13
C GLN A 74 -12.89 -15.12 6.70
N ALA A 75 -11.92 -15.74 6.05
CA ALA A 75 -10.52 -15.71 6.47
C ALA A 75 -9.92 -14.31 6.27
N LEU A 76 -10.21 -13.67 5.12
CA LEU A 76 -9.84 -12.28 4.83
C LEU A 76 -10.50 -11.31 5.82
N ASP A 77 -11.76 -11.54 6.19
CA ASP A 77 -12.50 -10.71 7.13
C ASP A 77 -11.84 -10.66 8.50
N LYS A 78 -11.60 -11.83 9.09
CA LYS A 78 -10.89 -11.97 10.37
C LYS A 78 -9.51 -11.35 10.32
N PHE A 79 -8.84 -11.46 9.18
CA PHE A 79 -7.52 -10.86 8.99
C PHE A 79 -7.57 -9.34 8.92
N TYR A 80 -8.54 -8.77 8.20
CA TYR A 80 -8.76 -7.33 8.12
C TYR A 80 -9.06 -6.73 9.50
N GLU A 81 -9.97 -7.33 10.26
CA GLU A 81 -10.30 -6.88 11.62
C GLU A 81 -9.10 -6.93 12.55
N ARG A 82 -8.23 -7.93 12.38
CA ARG A 82 -6.96 -7.99 13.13
C ARG A 82 -6.01 -6.86 12.74
N ILE A 83 -5.92 -6.49 11.47
CA ILE A 83 -5.14 -5.33 11.02
C ILE A 83 -5.68 -4.05 11.65
N VAL A 84 -7.00 -3.85 11.66
CA VAL A 84 -7.67 -2.70 12.28
C VAL A 84 -7.32 -2.62 13.77
N PHE A 85 -7.47 -3.72 14.49
CA PHE A 85 -7.15 -3.82 15.91
C PHE A 85 -5.67 -3.52 16.20
N LEU A 86 -4.75 -4.16 15.50
CA LEU A 86 -3.31 -3.94 15.69
C LEU A 86 -2.91 -2.48 15.43
N ARG A 87 -3.51 -1.85 14.41
CA ARG A 87 -3.26 -0.45 14.10
C ARG A 87 -3.69 0.50 15.23
N GLN A 88 -4.78 0.19 15.94
CA GLN A 88 -5.22 1.00 17.09
C GLN A 88 -4.23 0.91 18.26
N ILE A 89 -3.51 -0.19 18.39
CA ILE A 89 -2.49 -0.37 19.43
C ILE A 89 -1.20 0.34 19.02
N ASN A 90 -0.67 0.00 17.84
CA ASN A 90 0.64 0.50 17.41
C ASN A 90 0.88 0.30 15.90
N TYR A 91 1.32 1.37 15.22
CA TYR A 91 1.64 1.35 13.79
C TYR A 91 2.79 0.38 13.45
N TRP A 92 3.83 0.33 14.26
CA TRP A 92 4.94 -0.60 14.06
C TRP A 92 4.51 -2.07 14.17
N LEU A 93 3.59 -2.40 15.08
CA LEU A 93 3.11 -3.79 15.24
C LEU A 93 2.42 -4.30 13.97
N VAL A 94 1.59 -3.48 13.32
CA VAL A 94 0.92 -3.90 12.08
C VAL A 94 1.91 -4.11 10.93
N ASN A 95 3.00 -3.33 10.91
CA ASN A 95 4.10 -3.50 9.95
C ASN A 95 4.85 -4.82 10.18
N GLN A 96 5.13 -5.18 11.44
CA GLN A 96 5.79 -6.44 11.81
C GLN A 96 4.89 -7.66 11.66
N TYR A 97 3.56 -7.49 11.69
CA TYR A 97 2.58 -8.58 11.51
C TYR A 97 2.57 -9.17 10.07
N ALA A 98 3.65 -9.03 9.31
CA ALA A 98 3.77 -9.34 7.88
C ALA A 98 4.19 -10.79 7.56
N GLY A 99 4.34 -11.65 8.57
CA GLY A 99 4.89 -13.01 8.39
C GLY A 99 3.94 -14.19 8.60
N ILE A 100 2.78 -14.01 9.23
CA ILE A 100 2.05 -15.14 9.85
C ILE A 100 0.93 -15.71 8.96
N TYR A 101 0.56 -15.02 7.88
CA TYR A 101 -0.63 -15.37 7.11
C TYR A 101 -0.30 -16.05 5.77
N GLN A 102 -0.97 -17.16 5.48
CA GLN A 102 -0.89 -17.82 4.18
C GLN A 102 -1.63 -16.97 3.13
N PRO A 103 -1.03 -16.71 1.96
CA PRO A 103 -1.73 -16.01 0.88
C PRO A 103 -3.03 -16.73 0.51
N LEU A 104 -4.11 -15.97 0.35
CA LEU A 104 -5.44 -16.48 0.00
C LEU A 104 -5.75 -16.35 -1.48
N PHE A 105 -5.16 -15.35 -2.13
CA PHE A 105 -5.51 -14.93 -3.48
C PHE A 105 -4.31 -15.01 -4.41
N LYS A 106 -4.59 -15.23 -5.69
CA LYS A 106 -3.55 -15.32 -6.73
C LYS A 106 -2.82 -13.99 -6.87
N ASN A 107 -3.55 -12.88 -6.97
CA ASN A 107 -3.01 -11.55 -7.21
C ASN A 107 -3.72 -10.48 -6.35
N SER A 108 -3.19 -9.26 -6.37
CA SER A 108 -3.76 -8.16 -5.59
C SER A 108 -5.15 -7.73 -6.08
N LEU A 109 -5.44 -7.83 -7.38
CA LEU A 109 -6.75 -7.49 -7.95
C LEU A 109 -7.87 -8.36 -7.37
N GLN A 110 -7.67 -9.68 -7.33
CA GLN A 110 -8.61 -10.63 -6.73
C GLN A 110 -8.87 -10.31 -5.25
N ALA A 111 -7.82 -9.96 -4.50
CA ALA A 111 -7.93 -9.60 -3.09
C ALA A 111 -8.73 -8.29 -2.89
N PHE A 112 -8.57 -7.30 -3.76
CA PHE A 112 -9.38 -6.07 -3.71
C PHE A 112 -10.86 -6.36 -4.03
N HIS A 113 -11.15 -7.21 -5.01
CA HIS A 113 -12.52 -7.65 -5.28
C HIS A 113 -13.15 -8.38 -4.08
N ALA A 114 -12.38 -9.21 -3.38
CA ALA A 114 -12.82 -9.89 -2.17
C ALA A 114 -13.18 -8.91 -1.05
N LEU A 115 -12.35 -7.88 -0.82
CA LEU A 115 -12.67 -6.82 0.13
C LEU A 115 -13.93 -6.04 -0.28
N ALA A 116 -14.11 -5.77 -1.57
CA ALA A 116 -15.28 -5.05 -2.05
C ALA A 116 -16.60 -5.80 -1.82
N GLN A 117 -16.61 -7.13 -1.96
CA GLN A 117 -17.77 -7.97 -1.61
C GLN A 117 -18.14 -7.89 -0.12
N GLN A 118 -17.20 -7.44 0.72
CA GLN A 118 -17.40 -7.25 2.16
C GLN A 118 -17.63 -5.78 2.54
N ASN A 119 -18.01 -4.93 1.57
CA ASN A 119 -18.18 -3.48 1.76
C ASN A 119 -16.90 -2.76 2.22
N ARG A 120 -15.72 -3.28 1.87
CA ARG A 120 -14.41 -2.66 2.14
C ARG A 120 -13.70 -2.22 0.85
N SER A 121 -14.44 -1.64 -0.09
CA SER A 121 -13.85 -0.98 -1.25
C SER A 121 -13.39 0.43 -0.89
N THR A 122 -12.62 1.08 -1.78
CA THR A 122 -12.26 2.49 -1.61
C THR A 122 -13.48 3.44 -1.59
N LEU A 123 -14.61 3.04 -2.19
CA LEU A 123 -15.84 3.83 -2.15
C LEU A 123 -16.56 3.76 -0.80
N SER A 124 -16.58 2.59 -0.18
CA SER A 124 -17.34 2.31 1.05
C SER A 124 -16.53 2.52 2.33
N ASP A 125 -15.22 2.24 2.30
CA ASP A 125 -14.31 2.41 3.44
C ASP A 125 -13.29 3.53 3.15
N ARG A 126 -13.70 4.79 3.14
CA ARG A 126 -12.80 5.88 2.70
C ARG A 126 -11.57 6.08 3.60
N ARG A 127 -11.61 5.66 4.87
CA ARG A 127 -10.55 5.88 5.86
C ARG A 127 -9.63 4.66 6.09
N GLY A 128 -9.98 3.51 5.53
CA GLY A 128 -9.22 2.26 5.69
C GLY A 128 -8.18 1.98 4.60
N CYS A 129 -7.72 2.96 3.82
CA CYS A 129 -6.81 2.71 2.67
C CYS A 129 -5.56 1.91 3.05
N LEU A 130 -4.90 2.27 4.16
CA LEU A 130 -3.76 1.52 4.68
C LEU A 130 -4.14 0.09 5.09
N ASN A 131 -5.29 -0.08 5.77
CA ASN A 131 -5.74 -1.39 6.21
C ASN A 131 -6.05 -2.31 5.01
N ARG A 132 -6.71 -1.78 3.98
CA ARG A 132 -7.04 -2.51 2.74
C ARG A 132 -5.78 -2.95 2.01
N THR A 133 -4.89 -2.00 1.76
CA THR A 133 -3.63 -2.29 1.06
C THR A 133 -2.77 -3.28 1.84
N LEU A 134 -2.69 -3.19 3.17
CA LEU A 134 -2.01 -4.18 3.99
C LEU A 134 -2.67 -5.57 3.91
N ALA A 135 -4.00 -5.62 3.95
CA ALA A 135 -4.73 -6.88 3.80
C ALA A 135 -4.46 -7.54 2.45
N VAL A 136 -4.48 -6.75 1.36
CA VAL A 136 -4.19 -7.21 0.00
C VAL A 136 -2.74 -7.64 -0.16
N ALA A 137 -1.79 -6.82 0.26
CA ALA A 137 -0.36 -7.10 0.15
C ALA A 137 0.03 -8.42 0.81
N LYS A 138 -0.64 -8.77 1.91
CA LYS A 138 -0.36 -9.98 2.69
C LYS A 138 -1.16 -11.20 2.24
N SER A 139 -2.29 -11.00 1.55
CA SER A 139 -3.14 -12.09 1.06
C SER A 139 -2.90 -12.46 -0.41
N SER A 140 -2.18 -11.63 -1.18
CA SER A 140 -1.79 -11.90 -2.57
C SER A 140 -0.49 -12.71 -2.68
N ILE A 141 -0.49 -13.76 -3.48
CA ILE A 141 0.72 -14.54 -3.83
C ILE A 141 1.66 -13.69 -4.70
N GLU A 142 1.13 -13.05 -5.74
CA GLU A 142 1.92 -12.27 -6.71
C GLU A 142 2.53 -11.00 -6.12
N PHE A 143 1.95 -10.46 -5.04
CA PHE A 143 2.47 -9.25 -4.39
C PHE A 143 3.89 -9.47 -3.87
N LYS A 144 4.21 -10.66 -3.35
CA LYS A 144 5.59 -10.97 -2.90
C LYS A 144 6.62 -10.83 -4.02
N LYS A 145 6.22 -11.14 -5.26
CA LYS A 145 7.10 -11.12 -6.43
C LYS A 145 7.28 -9.71 -6.98
N SER A 146 6.19 -8.96 -7.09
CA SER A 146 6.16 -7.73 -7.91
C SER A 146 5.36 -6.58 -7.31
N GLY A 147 4.76 -6.79 -6.14
CA GLY A 147 3.95 -5.81 -5.45
C GLY A 147 4.78 -4.84 -4.61
N VAL A 148 4.37 -3.58 -4.65
CA VAL A 148 4.84 -2.52 -3.77
C VAL A 148 3.62 -1.80 -3.22
N LEU A 149 3.53 -1.75 -1.89
CA LEU A 149 2.55 -0.91 -1.20
C LEU A 149 3.21 0.45 -0.98
N LEU A 150 2.59 1.51 -1.46
CA LEU A 150 3.06 2.87 -1.31
C LEU A 150 2.17 3.60 -0.30
N ILE A 151 2.80 4.48 0.49
CA ILE A 151 2.12 5.50 1.28
C ILE A 151 2.57 6.84 0.76
N GLY A 152 1.62 7.71 0.46
CA GLY A 152 1.85 9.06 -0.02
C GLY A 152 1.13 10.11 0.79
N ALA A 153 1.55 11.36 0.62
CA ALA A 153 0.95 12.53 1.22
C ALA A 153 0.47 13.52 0.14
N ASP A 154 -0.73 14.07 0.32
CA ASP A 154 -1.16 15.28 -0.37
C ASP A 154 -0.63 16.48 0.41
N LEU A 155 0.31 17.21 -0.19
CA LEU A 155 1.00 18.34 0.43
C LEU A 155 0.45 19.65 -0.17
N PRO A 156 0.19 20.68 0.67
CA PRO A 156 0.56 20.80 2.08
C PRO A 156 -0.51 20.27 3.07
N GLN A 157 -1.58 19.62 2.59
CA GLN A 157 -2.73 19.23 3.43
C GLN A 157 -2.41 18.11 4.42
N THR A 158 -1.28 17.41 4.23
CA THR A 158 -0.78 16.29 5.06
C THR A 158 -1.73 15.09 5.14
N ASN A 159 -2.69 15.00 4.22
CA ASN A 159 -3.54 13.82 4.09
C ASN A 159 -2.71 12.64 3.58
N LEU A 160 -2.79 11.51 4.28
CA LEU A 160 -2.11 10.28 3.87
C LEU A 160 -3.05 9.38 3.07
N HIS A 161 -2.48 8.74 2.05
CA HIS A 161 -3.16 7.69 1.29
C HIS A 161 -2.22 6.53 1.04
N ALA A 162 -2.78 5.33 0.91
CA ALA A 162 -2.01 4.13 0.62
C ALA A 162 -2.61 3.41 -0.59
N TRP A 163 -1.74 2.93 -1.47
CA TRP A 163 -2.11 2.17 -2.66
C TRP A 163 -1.09 1.07 -2.95
N ILE A 164 -1.38 0.22 -3.92
CA ILE A 164 -0.47 -0.83 -4.39
C ILE A 164 -0.16 -0.59 -5.86
N ILE A 165 1.07 -0.85 -6.26
CA ILE A 165 1.42 -1.11 -7.65
C ILE A 165 1.93 -2.55 -7.69
N GLU A 166 1.35 -3.39 -8.56
CA GLU A 166 1.76 -4.78 -8.75
C GLU A 166 2.13 -4.97 -10.23
N LYS A 167 3.40 -5.29 -10.52
CA LYS A 167 3.95 -5.30 -11.89
C LYS A 167 3.89 -3.91 -12.54
N ASP A 168 2.90 -3.67 -13.39
CA ASP A 168 2.70 -2.51 -14.24
C ASP A 168 1.25 -2.00 -14.19
N TYR A 169 0.48 -2.39 -13.17
CA TYR A 169 -0.89 -1.93 -12.97
C TYR A 169 -1.20 -1.59 -11.51
N GLN A 170 -2.25 -0.79 -11.31
CA GLN A 170 -2.82 -0.48 -9.99
C GLN A 170 -4.03 -1.42 -9.76
N PRO A 171 -3.99 -2.34 -8.79
CA PRO A 171 -4.97 -3.42 -8.66
C PRO A 171 -6.29 -3.04 -7.95
N ASP A 172 -6.47 -1.80 -7.47
CA ASP A 172 -7.73 -1.33 -6.87
C ASP A 172 -8.58 -0.60 -7.94
N PRO A 173 -9.66 -1.21 -8.44
CA PRO A 173 -10.52 -0.60 -9.46
C PRO A 173 -11.09 0.75 -9.04
N TRP A 174 -11.26 0.96 -7.73
CA TRP A 174 -12.00 2.07 -7.14
C TRP A 174 -11.10 3.17 -6.61
N ASP A 175 -9.78 2.99 -6.66
CA ASP A 175 -8.82 3.99 -6.25
C ASP A 175 -8.16 4.64 -7.46
N ARG A 176 -8.58 5.85 -7.77
CA ARG A 176 -7.91 6.77 -8.70
C ARG A 176 -7.29 7.96 -8.00
N ASN A 177 -7.57 8.14 -6.72
CA ASN A 177 -7.13 9.32 -5.98
C ASN A 177 -5.63 9.26 -5.68
N TRP A 178 -5.04 8.07 -5.66
CA TRP A 178 -3.60 7.87 -5.40
C TRP A 178 -2.68 8.72 -6.29
N ILE A 179 -3.08 9.06 -7.52
CA ILE A 179 -2.29 9.90 -8.44
C ILE A 179 -2.02 11.30 -7.90
N ASN A 180 -2.83 11.76 -6.93
CA ASN A 180 -2.71 13.09 -6.32
C ASN A 180 -1.76 13.10 -5.12
N PHE A 181 -1.21 11.95 -4.71
CA PHE A 181 -0.38 11.82 -3.51
C PHE A 181 1.09 11.67 -3.88
N LEU A 182 1.95 12.40 -3.19
CA LEU A 182 3.39 12.25 -3.29
C LEU A 182 3.84 11.01 -2.49
N PRO A 183 4.44 9.97 -3.11
CA PRO A 183 5.00 8.85 -2.37
C PRO A 183 6.05 9.30 -1.35
N ILE A 184 5.91 8.84 -0.10
CA ILE A 184 6.82 9.16 1.01
C ILE A 184 7.38 7.92 1.70
N ALA A 185 6.70 6.78 1.54
CA ALA A 185 7.16 5.49 2.03
C ALA A 185 6.69 4.36 1.12
N ALA A 186 7.43 3.26 1.13
CA ALA A 186 7.09 2.04 0.43
C ALA A 186 7.24 0.82 1.35
N TYR A 187 6.50 -0.23 1.04
CA TYR A 187 6.63 -1.53 1.63
C TYR A 187 6.73 -2.59 0.54
N ALA A 188 7.74 -3.45 0.64
CA ALA A 188 7.94 -4.56 -0.29
C ALA A 188 8.60 -5.75 0.41
N TYR A 189 8.41 -6.97 -0.11
CA TYR A 189 9.07 -8.18 0.41
C TYR A 189 10.56 -8.25 0.03
#